data_AF-A0AAP8XDP4-F1
#
_entry.id   AF-A0AAP8XDP4-F1
#
_cell.length_a   1.000
_cell.length_b   1.000
_cell.length_c   1.000
_cell.angle_alpha   90.00
_cell.angle_beta   90.00
_cell.angle_gamma   90.00
#
_symmetry.space_group_name_H-M   'P 1'
#
loop_
_entity.id
_entity.type
_entity.pdbx_description
1 polymer ?
#
loop_
_entity_poly.entity_id
_entity_poly.type
_entity_poly.pdbx_seq_one_letter_code
_entity_poly.pdbx_strand_id
1 'polypeptide(L)'
;MNKIKELEKFLSSYRIIKADIEDLKLREKEENINLSCEIERLQSKVNRIDNAMNILDMKERDIIKERYLEGMGRQSWKLIAKSLFLSERWCHEKKKTALIKLEKVILK
;
A
#
# COMPACT_ATOMS: atom_id res chain seq x y z
N MET A 1 3.17 -14.12 15.52
CA MET A 1 2.79 -12.81 14.95
C MET A 1 1.64 -12.98 13.97
N ASN A 2 0.68 -12.05 13.94
CA ASN A 2 -0.44 -12.11 12.99
C ASN A 2 0.02 -11.50 11.65
N LYS A 3 0.41 -12.37 10.70
CA LYS A 3 0.95 -12.00 9.38
C LYS A 3 0.08 -10.99 8.62
N ILE A 4 -1.24 -11.10 8.75
CA ILE A 4 -2.17 -10.15 8.14
C ILE A 4 -2.01 -8.74 8.72
N LYS A 5 -1.83 -8.61 10.03
CA LYS A 5 -1.61 -7.28 10.66
C LYS A 5 -0.29 -6.65 10.21
N GLU A 6 0.74 -7.46 9.98
CA GLU A 6 2.03 -6.98 9.45
C GLU A 6 1.87 -6.50 8.00
N LEU A 7 1.15 -7.27 7.19
CA LEU A 7 0.81 -6.90 5.82
C LEU A 7 0.01 -5.59 5.77
N GLU A 8 -1.02 -5.44 6.61
CA GLU A 8 -1.82 -4.21 6.68
C GLU A 8 -0.96 -2.99 7.04
N LYS A 9 0.00 -3.14 7.99
CA LYS A 9 0.95 -2.08 8.33
C LYS A 9 1.89 -1.75 7.17
N PHE A 10 2.42 -2.76 6.50
CA PHE A 10 3.31 -2.58 5.35
C PHE A 10 2.62 -1.89 4.18
N LEU A 11 1.37 -2.27 3.88
CA LEU A 11 0.55 -1.57 2.88
C LEU A 11 0.28 -0.12 3.30
N SER A 12 -0.03 0.11 4.58
CA SER A 12 -0.33 1.46 5.09
C SER A 12 0.88 2.39 5.09
N SER A 13 2.10 1.87 5.05
CA SER A 13 3.32 2.69 4.92
C SER A 13 3.60 3.16 3.50
N TYR A 14 2.87 2.67 2.49
CA TYR A 14 3.12 2.96 1.07
C TYR A 14 3.25 4.45 0.77
N ARG A 15 2.27 5.24 1.21
CA ARG A 15 2.26 6.69 0.99
C ARG A 15 3.41 7.40 1.70
N ILE A 16 3.77 6.96 2.89
CA ILE A 16 4.90 7.51 3.66
C ILE A 16 6.20 7.23 2.93
N ILE A 17 6.44 5.97 2.54
CA ILE A 17 7.64 5.58 1.79
C ILE A 17 7.78 6.39 0.50
N LYS A 18 6.68 6.64 -0.22
CA LYS A 18 6.70 7.50 -1.41
C LYS A 18 7.10 8.94 -1.09
N ALA A 19 6.59 9.51 0.01
CA ALA A 19 6.99 10.84 0.45
C ALA A 19 8.47 10.89 0.85
N ASP A 20 8.95 9.89 1.58
CA ASP A 20 10.36 9.77 1.99
C ASP A 20 11.29 9.68 0.76
N ILE A 21 10.89 8.94 -0.28
CA ILE A 21 11.67 8.87 -1.54
C ILE A 21 11.81 10.25 -2.19
N GLU A 22 10.73 11.02 -2.26
CA GLU A 22 10.77 12.36 -2.86
C GLU A 22 11.60 13.34 -2.02
N ASP A 23 11.50 13.26 -0.69
CA ASP A 23 12.33 14.04 0.23
C ASP A 23 13.83 13.71 0.06
N LEU A 24 14.18 12.42 0.00
CA LEU A 24 15.56 11.99 -0.22
C LEU A 24 16.11 12.45 -1.57
N LYS A 25 15.32 12.38 -2.65
CA LYS A 25 15.73 12.90 -3.97
C LYS A 25 15.97 14.41 -3.95
N LEU A 26 15.13 15.16 -3.23
CA LEU A 26 15.30 16.60 -3.08
C LEU A 26 16.60 16.89 -2.33
N ARG A 27 16.81 16.21 -1.20
CA ARG A 27 18.00 16.35 -0.36
C ARG A 27 19.29 15.95 -1.09
N GLU A 28 19.27 14.86 -1.86
CA GLU A 28 20.39 14.42 -2.70
C GLU A 28 20.86 15.54 -3.63
N LYS A 29 19.90 16.25 -4.24
CA LYS A 29 20.15 17.37 -5.15
C LYS A 29 20.61 18.64 -4.42
N GLU A 30 20.00 18.97 -3.28
CA GLU A 30 20.31 20.20 -2.53
C GLU A 30 21.65 20.12 -1.81
N GLU A 31 21.96 18.98 -1.18
CA GLU A 31 23.20 18.77 -0.44
C GLU A 31 24.33 18.23 -1.33
N ASN A 32 24.05 17.87 -2.58
CA ASN A 32 24.99 17.26 -3.53
C ASN A 32 25.70 16.03 -2.93
N ILE A 33 24.94 15.19 -2.24
CA ILE A 33 25.37 13.92 -1.65
C ILE A 33 24.85 12.75 -2.48
N ASN A 34 25.31 11.52 -2.21
CA ASN A 34 24.77 10.32 -2.85
C ASN A 34 23.83 9.59 -1.87
N LEU A 35 22.54 9.51 -2.21
CA LEU A 35 21.51 8.80 -1.46
C LEU A 35 20.90 7.65 -2.29
N SER A 36 21.49 7.31 -3.44
CA SER A 36 20.94 6.36 -4.41
C SER A 36 20.59 5.02 -3.79
N CYS A 37 21.47 4.46 -2.95
CA CYS A 37 21.23 3.18 -2.29
C CYS A 37 19.98 3.19 -1.40
N GLU A 38 19.73 4.28 -0.66
CA GLU A 38 18.57 4.39 0.22
C GLU A 38 17.28 4.60 -0.59
N ILE A 39 17.36 5.44 -1.62
CA ILE A 39 16.26 5.67 -2.57
C ILE A 39 15.88 4.34 -3.25
N GLU A 40 16.86 3.57 -3.76
CA GLU A 40 16.64 2.27 -4.39
C GLU A 40 16.02 1.25 -3.42
N ARG A 41 16.46 1.23 -2.16
CA ARG A 41 15.92 0.37 -1.12
C ARG A 41 14.45 0.67 -0.85
N LEU A 42 14.07 1.95 -0.75
CA LEU A 42 12.69 2.36 -0.55
C LEU A 42 11.83 2.12 -1.81
N GLN A 43 12.37 2.44 -2.98
CA GLN A 43 11.71 2.20 -4.27
C GLN A 43 11.41 0.72 -4.46
N SER A 44 12.32 -0.18 -4.04
CA SER A 44 12.09 -1.63 -4.08
C SER A 44 10.88 -2.06 -3.24
N LYS A 45 10.64 -1.41 -2.09
CA LYS A 45 9.44 -1.69 -1.26
C LYS A 45 8.17 -1.22 -1.95
N VAL A 46 8.18 -0.03 -2.57
CA VAL A 46 7.06 0.50 -3.36
C VAL A 46 6.75 -0.43 -4.53
N ASN A 47 7.78 -0.82 -5.29
CA ASN A 47 7.65 -1.72 -6.42
C ASN A 47 7.10 -3.09 -6.00
N ARG A 48 7.47 -3.61 -4.82
CA ARG A 48 6.90 -4.86 -4.29
C ARG A 48 5.39 -4.75 -4.07
N ILE A 49 4.91 -3.62 -3.56
CA ILE A 49 3.49 -3.36 -3.38
C ILE A 49 2.81 -3.21 -4.74
N ASP A 50 3.35 -2.37 -5.63
CA ASP A 50 2.76 -2.13 -6.96
C ASP A 50 2.65 -3.42 -7.78
N ASN A 51 3.69 -4.27 -7.76
CA ASN A 51 3.67 -5.58 -8.41
C ASN A 51 2.62 -6.51 -7.79
N ALA A 52 2.49 -6.52 -6.46
CA ALA A 52 1.49 -7.33 -5.79
C ALA A 52 0.06 -6.84 -6.09
N MET A 53 -0.16 -5.54 -6.26
CA MET A 53 -1.47 -4.99 -6.62
C MET A 53 -1.96 -5.44 -8.01
N ASN A 54 -1.05 -5.83 -8.91
CA ASN A 54 -1.42 -6.33 -10.24
C ASN A 54 -2.13 -7.69 -10.22
N ILE A 55 -1.98 -8.49 -9.16
CA ILE A 55 -2.65 -9.80 -9.03
C ILE A 55 -4.12 -9.68 -8.60
N LEU A 56 -4.51 -8.51 -8.11
CA LEU A 56 -5.85 -8.26 -7.57
C LEU A 56 -6.83 -7.91 -8.68
N ASP A 57 -8.08 -8.35 -8.49
CA ASP A 57 -9.18 -7.86 -9.33
C ASP A 57 -9.42 -6.36 -9.11
N MET A 58 -10.13 -5.71 -10.03
CA MET A 58 -10.34 -4.26 -9.99
C MET A 58 -10.94 -3.79 -8.66
N LYS A 59 -11.95 -4.49 -8.12
CA LYS A 59 -12.62 -4.10 -6.88
C LYS A 59 -11.78 -4.38 -5.64
N GLU A 60 -11.04 -5.49 -5.63
CA GLU A 60 -10.04 -5.79 -4.61
C GLU A 60 -8.96 -4.71 -4.57
N ARG A 61 -8.45 -4.31 -5.74
CA ARG A 61 -7.43 -3.27 -5.90
C ARG A 61 -7.93 -1.93 -5.37
N ASP A 62 -9.13 -1.52 -5.77
CA ASP A 62 -9.75 -0.26 -5.32
C ASP A 62 -9.89 -0.23 -3.80
N ILE A 63 -10.35 -1.33 -3.19
CA ILE A 63 -10.51 -1.43 -1.73
C ILE A 63 -9.16 -1.34 -1.02
N ILE A 64 -8.14 -2.05 -1.49
CA ILE A 64 -6.81 -1.99 -0.87
C ILE A 64 -6.19 -0.60 -1.02
N LYS A 65 -6.37 0.03 -2.19
CA LYS A 65 -5.89 1.38 -2.45
C LYS A 65 -6.54 2.39 -1.51
N GLU A 66 -7.86 2.44 -1.48
CA GLU A 66 -8.62 3.36 -0.64
C GLU A 66 -8.37 3.12 0.85
N ARG A 67 -8.34 1.85 1.28
CA ARG A 67 -8.18 1.54 2.70
C ARG A 67 -6.77 1.76 3.20
N TYR A 68 -5.76 1.26 2.49
CA TYR A 68 -4.40 1.14 3.01
C TYR A 68 -3.41 2.05 2.29
N LEU A 69 -3.36 2.06 0.95
CA LEU A 69 -2.33 2.83 0.25
C LEU A 69 -2.54 4.34 0.39
N GLU A 70 -3.75 4.82 0.11
CA GLU A 70 -4.12 6.23 0.23
C GLU A 70 -4.66 6.56 1.62
N GLY A 71 -5.54 5.70 2.13
CA GLY A 71 -6.18 5.88 3.43
C GLY A 71 -5.33 5.52 4.64
N MET A 72 -4.12 4.98 4.44
CA MET A 72 -3.16 4.62 5.50
C MET A 72 -3.75 3.74 6.62
N GLY A 73 -4.74 2.92 6.29
CA GLY A 73 -5.47 2.06 7.23
C GLY A 73 -6.52 2.78 8.08
N ARG A 74 -6.70 4.10 7.90
CA ARG A 74 -7.56 4.98 8.72
C ARG A 74 -8.88 5.35 8.05
N GLN A 75 -8.95 5.31 6.72
CA GLN A 75 -10.16 5.65 5.97
C GLN A 75 -11.35 4.77 6.39
N SER A 76 -12.48 5.39 6.75
CA SER A 76 -13.64 4.66 7.29
C SER A 76 -14.31 3.79 6.23
N TRP A 77 -14.84 2.64 6.63
CA TRP A 77 -15.54 1.72 5.73
C TRP A 77 -16.77 2.36 5.09
N LYS A 78 -17.48 3.21 5.82
CA LYS A 78 -18.59 4.01 5.29
C LYS A 78 -18.19 4.91 4.13
N LEU A 79 -17.03 5.57 4.22
CA LEU A 79 -16.55 6.44 3.13
C LEU A 79 -16.08 5.62 1.93
N ILE A 80 -15.38 4.50 2.15
CA ILE A 80 -14.92 3.60 1.08
C ILE A 80 -16.10 2.96 0.36
N ALA A 81 -17.09 2.46 1.11
CA ALA A 81 -18.31 1.88 0.56
C ALA A 81 -19.05 2.90 -0.32
N LYS A 82 -19.17 4.14 0.17
CA LYS A 82 -19.77 5.24 -0.58
C LYS A 82 -18.97 5.58 -1.84
N SER A 83 -17.65 5.69 -1.77
CA SER A 83 -16.81 6.06 -2.92
C SER A 83 -16.78 4.98 -4.00
N LEU A 84 -16.88 3.71 -3.61
CA LEU A 84 -16.82 2.57 -4.53
C LEU A 84 -18.21 2.06 -4.99
N PHE A 85 -19.29 2.69 -4.51
CA PHE A 85 -20.68 2.28 -4.74
C PHE A 85 -20.94 0.81 -4.35
N LEU A 86 -20.42 0.41 -3.19
CA LEU A 86 -20.54 -0.93 -2.63
C LEU A 86 -21.19 -0.87 -1.24
N SER A 87 -21.66 -2.02 -0.73
CA SER A 87 -21.99 -2.14 0.69
C SER A 87 -20.75 -2.43 1.52
N GLU A 88 -20.75 -2.02 2.79
CA GLU A 88 -19.61 -2.26 3.70
C GLU A 88 -19.29 -3.76 3.81
N ARG A 89 -20.31 -4.62 3.83
CA ARG A 89 -20.14 -6.08 3.84
C ARG A 89 -19.30 -6.55 2.65
N TRP A 90 -19.66 -6.11 1.44
CA TRP A 90 -18.91 -6.45 0.22
C TRP A 90 -17.48 -5.90 0.27
N CYS A 91 -17.28 -4.70 0.81
CA CYS A 91 -15.93 -4.15 1.02
C CYS A 91 -15.09 -5.07 1.92
N HIS A 92 -15.65 -5.55 3.03
CA HIS A 92 -14.95 -6.45 3.95
C HIS A 92 -14.62 -7.81 3.32
N GLU A 93 -15.55 -8.39 2.56
CA GLU A 93 -15.33 -9.66 1.86
C GLU A 93 -14.21 -9.54 0.83
N LYS A 94 -14.25 -8.49 -0.01
CA LYS A 94 -13.20 -8.22 -1.00
C LYS A 94 -11.86 -7.89 -0.35
N LYS A 95 -11.84 -7.12 0.74
CA LYS A 95 -10.64 -6.88 1.56
C LYS A 95 -10.00 -8.18 2.02
N LYS A 96 -10.81 -9.10 2.57
CA LYS A 96 -10.31 -10.39 3.08
C LYS A 96 -9.66 -11.20 1.97
N THR A 97 -10.32 -11.33 0.82
CA THR A 97 -9.78 -12.07 -0.33
C THR A 97 -8.49 -11.42 -0.85
N ALA A 98 -8.47 -10.10 -0.97
CA ALA A 98 -7.31 -9.35 -1.42
C ALA A 98 -6.10 -9.55 -0.49
N LEU A 99 -6.28 -9.44 0.83
CA LEU A 99 -5.19 -9.62 1.80
C LEU A 99 -4.61 -11.04 1.76
N ILE A 100 -5.43 -12.07 1.55
CA ILE A 100 -4.94 -13.45 1.39
C ILE A 100 -4.09 -13.59 0.12
N LYS A 101 -4.48 -12.96 -1.00
CA LYS A 101 -3.68 -12.96 -2.24
C LYS A 101 -2.35 -12.23 -2.03
N LEU A 102 -2.40 -11.05 -1.43
CA LEU A 102 -1.22 -10.22 -1.18
C LEU A 102 -0.26 -10.87 -0.19
N GLU A 103 -0.75 -11.52 0.87
CA GLU A 103 0.06 -12.26 1.83
C GLU A 103 0.96 -13.29 1.13
N LYS A 104 0.40 -14.05 0.18
CA LYS A 104 1.12 -15.08 -0.57
C LYS A 104 2.21 -14.54 -1.51
N VAL A 105 2.22 -13.25 -1.83
CA VAL A 105 3.18 -12.62 -2.74
C VAL A 105 4.18 -11.77 -1.98
N ILE A 106 3.72 -11.06 -0.95
CA ILE A 106 4.54 -10.12 -0.17
C ILE A 106 5.22 -10.78 1.03
N LEU A 107 4.63 -11.81 1.64
CA LEU A 107 5.22 -12.49 2.80
C LEU A 107 5.70 -13.91 2.46
N LYS A 108 5.80 -14.21 1.16
CA LYS A 108 6.43 -15.42 0.66
C LYS A 108 7.93 -15.41 0.91
#